data_AF-A0A7Z0KNE7-F1
#
_entry.id   AF-A0A7Z0KNE7-F1
#
_cell.length_a   1.000
_cell.length_b   1.000
_cell.length_c   1.000
_cell.angle_alpha   90.00
_cell.angle_beta   90.00
_cell.angle_gamma   90.00
#
_symmetry.space_group_name_H-M   'P 1'
#
loop_
_entity.id
_entity.type
_entity.pdbx_description
1 polymer ?
#
loop_
_entity_poly.entity_id
_entity_poly.type
_entity_poly.pdbx_seq_one_letter_code
_entity_poly.pdbx_strand_id
1 'polypeptide(L)'
;MANDTSKPFSNKQSIDSLKTSGFDRRMSIAKTSLNIGRRWAGNSVSGMFLNKEARTARNQAFMETQANYLASELGKLKGSVVKIGQMLAIYGEHILPPEITRALQTLNDDTATLTWPTIEQTLRQLLGNKLNELDIDPVPIGTASLAQVHRATVLATGEQVVLKIQYPGVADAINSDLALFKRLLKVSNIVPQTRALDAWFEEILDLLHHEVDYEAEAATTERFYERLIDDPRYIVPKINRTYSKKRLLCMSYEPGITVVSEALQLLPHERRNAIGQAAIEIMMQEIFVWGEMQTDPNFGNYLVRVSDNEEDIDRLVLLDFGAIRQFDGNLLTIARDLLRAGYRHDQQAMSIAMKGYDFFDSMSNKVRSDIASLFLLATEPFSDPEKHINIPSECLDEQNRYIWANSKLHSRLSTTATRAMQSFEFNLPPKEFMFISRKFIGAYTFLTVLDAHTNSNSLVKPYL
;
A
#
# COMPACT_ATOMS: atom_id res chain seq x y z
N MET A 1 5.59 5.59 -2.21
CA MET A 1 6.77 6.44 -1.95
C MET A 1 7.96 5.50 -1.93
N ALA A 2 8.80 5.50 -2.97
CA ALA A 2 9.92 4.57 -3.10
C ALA A 2 11.18 5.19 -2.48
N ASN A 3 11.76 4.54 -1.47
CA ASN A 3 13.09 4.88 -0.98
C ASN A 3 14.10 4.40 -2.02
N ASP A 4 14.67 5.35 -2.75
CA ASP A 4 15.82 5.16 -3.62
C ASP A 4 17.03 4.67 -2.79
N THR A 5 17.31 3.36 -2.86
CA THR A 5 18.44 2.71 -2.18
C THR A 5 19.80 3.04 -2.83
N SER A 6 19.82 3.78 -3.94
CA SER A 6 21.05 4.11 -4.68
C SER A 6 21.70 5.44 -4.27
N LYS A 7 21.03 6.26 -3.45
CA LYS A 7 21.62 7.47 -2.88
C LYS A 7 22.21 7.21 -1.50
N PRO A 8 23.43 7.71 -1.18
CA PRO A 8 23.91 7.70 0.21
C PRO A 8 22.89 8.44 1.07
N PHE A 9 22.40 7.79 2.13
CA PHE A 9 21.50 8.34 3.15
C PHE A 9 22.19 9.52 3.86
N SER A 10 22.20 10.68 3.22
CA SER A 10 22.81 11.91 3.71
C SER A 10 21.73 12.81 4.32
N ASN A 11 21.88 13.07 5.63
CA ASN A 11 21.18 14.09 6.43
C ASN A 11 19.64 13.95 6.61
N LYS A 12 19.14 12.79 7.04
CA LYS A 12 17.86 12.75 7.79
C LYS A 12 18.11 13.09 9.27
N GLN A 13 17.23 13.89 9.88
CA GLN A 13 17.34 14.24 11.32
C GLN A 13 17.20 12.99 12.20
N SER A 14 18.29 12.59 12.87
CA SER A 14 18.27 11.50 13.85
C SER A 14 17.73 11.99 15.19
N ILE A 15 16.93 11.16 15.87
CA ILE A 15 16.39 11.46 17.21
C ILE A 15 16.78 10.36 18.20
N ASP A 16 17.09 10.74 19.44
CA ASP A 16 17.53 9.79 20.47
C ASP A 16 16.37 8.94 21.02
N SER A 17 15.15 9.48 20.97
CA SER A 17 13.95 8.77 21.41
C SER A 17 12.71 9.22 20.63
N LEU A 18 11.84 8.26 20.36
CA LEU A 18 10.44 8.55 20.03
C LEU A 18 9.71 8.87 21.34
N LYS A 19 8.82 9.86 21.33
CA LYS A 19 7.91 10.09 22.48
C LYS A 19 6.94 8.92 22.57
N THR A 20 7.32 7.83 23.23
CA THR A 20 6.54 6.59 23.34
C THR A 20 5.85 6.44 24.69
N SER A 21 6.19 7.28 25.67
CA SER A 21 5.54 7.26 26.98
C SER A 21 4.05 7.64 26.84
N GLY A 22 3.18 6.78 27.36
CA GLY A 22 1.73 7.00 27.30
C GLY A 22 1.25 8.25 28.03
N PHE A 23 2.08 8.84 28.91
CA PHE A 23 1.77 10.09 29.62
C PHE A 23 2.09 11.31 28.75
N ASP A 24 3.26 11.34 28.09
CA ASP A 24 3.66 12.46 27.23
C ASP A 24 2.76 12.60 26.00
N ARG A 25 2.33 11.47 25.41
CA ARG A 25 1.35 11.47 24.31
C ARG A 25 0.00 12.03 24.76
N ARG A 26 -0.51 11.58 25.91
CA ARG A 26 -1.78 12.07 26.49
C ARG A 26 -1.72 13.57 26.78
N MET A 27 -0.60 14.08 27.31
CA MET A 27 -0.43 15.50 27.63
C MET A 27 -0.35 16.37 26.36
N SER A 28 0.44 15.95 25.36
CA SER A 28 0.54 16.65 24.08
C SER A 28 -0.84 16.80 23.43
N ILE A 29 -1.66 15.76 23.49
CA ILE A 29 -2.95 15.74 22.80
C ILE A 29 -4.08 16.33 23.62
N ALA A 30 -4.00 16.33 24.95
CA ALA A 30 -4.88 17.15 25.78
C ALA A 30 -4.74 18.63 25.39
N LYS A 31 -3.50 19.09 25.19
CA LYS A 31 -3.21 20.44 24.70
C LYS A 31 -3.75 20.68 23.28
N THR A 32 -3.56 19.72 22.36
CA THR A 32 -4.10 19.79 20.99
C THR A 32 -5.64 19.86 20.99
N SER A 33 -6.30 18.98 21.77
CA SER A 33 -7.76 18.91 21.88
C SER A 33 -8.35 20.21 22.43
N LEU A 34 -7.71 20.81 23.44
CA LEU A 34 -8.10 22.12 23.97
C LEU A 34 -7.98 23.24 22.93
N ASN A 35 -6.92 23.21 22.10
CA ASN A 35 -6.72 24.20 21.05
C ASN A 35 -7.73 24.05 19.90
N ILE A 36 -8.06 22.82 19.49
CA ILE A 36 -9.10 22.55 18.48
C ILE A 36 -10.45 23.03 18.99
N GLY A 37 -10.82 22.69 20.23
CA GLY A 37 -12.08 23.11 20.83
C GLY A 37 -12.25 24.64 20.88
N ARG A 38 -11.18 25.38 21.22
CA ARG A 38 -11.18 26.86 21.19
C ARG A 38 -11.40 27.42 19.79
N ARG A 39 -10.78 26.83 18.76
CA ARG A 39 -10.91 27.27 17.36
C ARG A 39 -12.32 27.04 16.80
N TRP A 40 -12.94 25.93 17.16
CA TRP A 40 -14.32 25.60 16.78
C TRP A 40 -15.37 26.53 17.41
N ALA A 41 -15.20 26.87 18.69
CA ALA A 41 -16.08 27.83 19.37
C ALA A 41 -16.03 29.22 18.70
N GLY A 42 -14.84 29.68 18.29
CA GLY A 42 -14.68 30.99 17.63
C GLY A 42 -15.30 31.09 16.24
N ASN A 43 -15.26 30.01 15.43
CA ASN A 43 -15.82 30.04 14.07
C ASN A 43 -17.36 30.03 14.06
N SER A 44 -17.97 29.42 15.08
CA SER A 44 -19.44 29.33 15.23
C SER A 44 -20.09 30.69 15.49
N VAL A 45 -19.39 31.61 16.17
CA VAL A 45 -19.90 32.95 16.54
C VAL A 45 -19.80 33.95 15.37
N SER A 46 -18.80 33.81 14.50
CA SER A 46 -18.51 34.78 13.43
C SER A 46 -19.26 34.51 12.10
N GLY A 47 -19.88 33.33 11.94
CA GLY A 47 -20.60 32.93 10.72
C GLY A 47 -22.11 33.20 10.71
N MET A 48 -22.65 33.77 11.79
CA MET A 48 -24.11 33.89 12.00
C MET A 48 -24.79 34.94 11.10
N PHE A 49 -24.01 35.79 10.41
CA PHE A 49 -24.48 36.92 9.58
C PHE A 49 -24.11 36.81 8.08
N LEU A 50 -23.62 35.65 7.61
CA LEU A 50 -23.16 35.47 6.22
C LEU A 50 -24.23 34.82 5.33
N ASN A 51 -24.22 35.18 4.04
CA ASN A 51 -25.05 34.52 3.03
C ASN A 51 -24.60 33.05 2.79
N LYS A 52 -25.43 32.26 2.10
CA LYS A 52 -25.25 30.81 1.96
C LYS A 52 -23.93 30.43 1.25
N GLU A 53 -23.54 31.17 0.22
CA GLU A 53 -22.29 30.95 -0.53
C GLU A 53 -21.06 31.30 0.28
N ALA A 54 -21.02 32.48 0.92
CA ALA A 54 -19.91 32.90 1.78
C ALA A 54 -19.78 32.00 3.02
N ARG A 55 -20.89 31.48 3.55
CA ARG A 55 -20.88 30.51 4.65
C ARG A 55 -20.28 29.17 4.20
N THR A 56 -20.58 28.72 2.98
CA THR A 56 -20.05 27.46 2.43
C THR A 56 -18.56 27.56 2.16
N ALA A 57 -18.10 28.62 1.49
CA ALA A 57 -16.68 28.87 1.24
C ALA A 57 -15.88 29.04 2.54
N ARG A 58 -16.45 29.75 3.53
CA ARG A 58 -15.84 29.91 4.86
C ARG A 58 -15.74 28.58 5.62
N ASN A 59 -16.79 27.75 5.57
CA ASN A 59 -16.77 26.44 6.19
C ASN A 59 -15.69 25.56 5.56
N GLN A 60 -15.54 25.59 4.24
CA GLN A 60 -14.51 24.83 3.54
C GLN A 60 -13.09 25.30 3.91
N ALA A 61 -12.82 26.60 3.87
CA ALA A 61 -11.53 27.16 4.29
C ALA A 61 -11.20 26.87 5.77
N PHE A 62 -12.22 26.90 6.63
CA PHE A 62 -12.07 26.51 8.03
C PHE A 62 -11.73 25.02 8.16
N MET A 63 -12.42 24.14 7.44
CA MET A 63 -12.14 22.70 7.44
C MET A 63 -10.74 22.38 6.96
N GLU A 64 -10.27 23.03 5.88
CA GLU A 64 -8.90 22.89 5.38
C GLU A 64 -7.86 23.34 6.42
N THR A 65 -8.13 24.45 7.12
CA THR A 65 -7.27 24.93 8.21
C THR A 65 -7.22 23.94 9.39
N GLN A 66 -8.36 23.34 9.76
CA GLN A 66 -8.39 22.34 10.83
C GLN A 66 -7.73 21.03 10.40
N ALA A 67 -7.91 20.61 9.15
CA ALA A 67 -7.29 19.43 8.57
C ALA A 67 -5.76 19.54 8.61
N ASN A 68 -5.21 20.66 8.13
CA ASN A 68 -3.78 20.92 8.16
C ASN A 68 -3.22 21.01 9.58
N TYR A 69 -3.98 21.59 10.51
CA TYR A 69 -3.58 21.61 11.93
C TYR A 69 -3.55 20.20 12.53
N LEU A 70 -4.57 19.38 12.25
CA LEU A 70 -4.62 17.99 12.70
C LEU A 70 -3.42 17.20 12.14
N ALA A 71 -3.17 17.27 10.83
CA ALA A 71 -2.02 16.61 10.21
C ALA A 71 -0.68 17.07 10.83
N SER A 72 -0.50 18.37 11.07
CA SER A 72 0.70 18.90 11.74
C SER A 72 0.90 18.32 13.15
N GLU A 73 -0.17 18.22 13.93
CA GLU A 73 -0.10 17.69 15.29
C GLU A 73 0.15 16.17 15.31
N LEU A 74 -0.39 15.45 14.34
CA LEU A 74 -0.12 14.02 14.14
C LEU A 74 1.34 13.78 13.73
N GLY A 75 1.88 14.60 12.83
CA GLY A 75 3.29 14.52 12.42
C GLY A 75 4.28 14.71 13.58
N LYS A 76 3.90 15.49 14.62
CA LYS A 76 4.74 15.68 15.82
C LYS A 76 4.84 14.45 16.71
N LEU A 77 3.88 13.52 16.63
CA LEU A 77 3.83 12.33 17.48
C LEU A 77 4.73 11.20 16.96
N LYS A 78 5.01 11.17 15.65
CA LYS A 78 5.88 10.20 14.94
C LYS A 78 5.46 8.73 15.17
N GLY A 79 6.03 7.79 14.39
CA GLY A 79 5.77 6.34 14.53
C GLY A 79 4.33 5.92 14.17
N SER A 80 3.70 5.14 15.05
CA SER A 80 2.34 4.58 14.89
C SER A 80 1.28 5.60 14.47
N VAL A 81 1.33 6.84 14.97
CA VAL A 81 0.35 7.90 14.62
C VAL A 81 0.47 8.36 13.17
N VAL A 82 1.70 8.40 12.62
CA VAL A 82 1.93 8.72 11.21
C VAL A 82 1.39 7.58 10.34
N LYS A 83 1.67 6.32 10.70
CA LYS A 83 1.11 5.16 9.99
C LYS A 83 -0.42 5.13 10.03
N ILE A 84 -1.03 5.43 11.18
CA ILE A 84 -2.48 5.61 11.30
C ILE A 84 -2.96 6.67 10.31
N GLY A 85 -2.32 7.85 10.28
CA GLY A 85 -2.66 8.92 9.32
C GLY A 85 -2.54 8.49 7.86
N GLN A 86 -1.48 7.74 7.50
CA GLN A 86 -1.27 7.20 6.16
C GLN A 86 -2.33 6.15 5.80
N MET A 87 -2.64 5.21 6.69
CA MET A 87 -3.73 4.26 6.48
C MET A 87 -5.07 5.00 6.36
N LEU A 88 -5.31 6.05 7.14
CA LEU A 88 -6.54 6.83 6.99
C LEU A 88 -6.60 7.60 5.68
N ALA A 89 -5.47 8.11 5.18
CA ALA A 89 -5.40 8.74 3.87
C ALA A 89 -5.71 7.76 2.74
N ILE A 90 -5.14 6.56 2.80
CA ILE A 90 -5.28 5.55 1.74
C ILE A 90 -6.65 4.86 1.80
N TYR A 91 -7.14 4.56 3.01
CA TYR A 91 -8.36 3.79 3.21
C TYR A 91 -9.60 4.66 3.44
N GLY A 92 -9.42 5.96 3.67
CA GLY A 92 -10.48 6.86 4.14
C GLY A 92 -11.05 7.79 3.09
N GLU A 93 -10.63 7.72 1.84
CA GLU A 93 -11.13 8.58 0.76
C GLU A 93 -12.66 8.58 0.63
N HIS A 94 -13.32 7.48 1.00
CA HIS A 94 -14.77 7.35 0.94
C HIS A 94 -15.50 7.70 2.26
N ILE A 95 -14.77 7.97 3.34
CA ILE A 95 -15.32 8.18 4.70
C ILE A 95 -14.94 9.55 5.26
N LEU A 96 -13.73 10.03 4.94
CA LEU A 96 -13.19 11.29 5.40
C LEU A 96 -13.46 12.41 4.37
N PRO A 97 -13.68 13.65 4.84
CA PRO A 97 -13.74 14.81 3.95
C PRO A 97 -12.45 14.94 3.11
N PRO A 98 -12.54 15.34 1.82
CA PRO A 98 -11.37 15.46 0.94
C PRO A 98 -10.26 16.36 1.50
N GLU A 99 -10.61 17.39 2.26
CA GLU A 99 -9.66 18.28 2.94
C GLU A 99 -8.80 17.51 3.97
N ILE A 100 -9.40 16.56 4.70
CA ILE A 100 -8.71 15.75 5.71
C ILE A 100 -7.83 14.72 5.03
N THR A 101 -8.34 14.03 4.02
CA THR A 101 -7.55 13.07 3.25
C THR A 101 -6.32 13.74 2.65
N ARG A 102 -6.47 14.90 2.00
CA ARG A 102 -5.33 15.67 1.46
C ARG A 102 -4.33 16.04 2.54
N ALA A 103 -4.78 16.53 3.70
CA ALA A 103 -3.88 16.87 4.80
C ALA A 103 -3.15 15.64 5.35
N LEU A 104 -3.82 14.50 5.49
CA LEU A 104 -3.19 13.24 5.93
C LEU A 104 -2.21 12.69 4.90
N GLN A 105 -2.45 12.89 3.60
CA GLN A 105 -1.50 12.54 2.53
C GLN A 105 -0.20 13.36 2.62
N THR A 106 -0.22 14.56 3.23
CA THR A 106 1.00 15.35 3.48
C THR A 106 1.85 14.86 4.65
N LEU A 107 1.40 13.84 5.39
CA LEU A 107 2.22 13.18 6.41
C LEU A 107 3.35 12.43 5.70
N ASN A 108 4.45 13.15 5.44
CA ASN A 108 5.63 12.60 4.80
C ASN A 108 6.27 11.48 5.63
N ASP A 109 6.89 10.52 4.94
CA ASP A 109 7.84 9.54 5.48
C ASP A 109 9.19 10.19 5.88
N ASP A 110 9.13 11.39 6.47
CA ASP A 110 10.27 11.93 7.22
C ASP A 110 10.31 11.27 8.61
N THR A 111 10.24 9.93 8.58
CA THR A 111 10.38 9.07 9.74
C THR A 111 11.79 9.25 10.23
N ALA A 112 11.93 10.04 11.30
CA ALA A 112 13.21 10.25 11.93
C ALA A 112 13.80 8.89 12.32
N THR A 113 15.01 8.63 11.85
CA THR A 113 15.81 7.48 12.22
C THR A 113 16.13 7.57 13.70
N LEU A 114 16.01 6.47 14.42
CA LEU A 114 16.60 6.40 15.74
C LEU A 114 18.12 6.40 15.59
N THR A 115 18.81 7.00 16.55
CA THR A 115 20.26 6.95 16.59
C THR A 115 20.74 5.50 16.78
N TRP A 116 21.91 5.18 16.23
CA TRP A 116 22.50 3.86 16.34
C TRP A 116 22.56 3.33 17.79
N PRO A 117 22.95 4.11 18.82
CA PRO A 117 22.97 3.61 20.19
C PRO A 117 21.61 3.08 20.68
N THR A 118 20.51 3.75 20.31
CA THR A 118 19.14 3.30 20.66
C THR A 118 18.78 2.00 19.95
N ILE A 119 19.16 1.86 18.67
CA ILE A 119 18.95 0.63 17.90
C ILE A 119 19.82 -0.51 18.43
N GLU A 120 21.09 -0.26 18.70
CA GLU A 120 22.02 -1.26 19.25
C GLU A 120 21.54 -1.77 20.60
N GLN A 121 21.06 -0.88 21.48
CA GLN A 121 20.47 -1.28 22.76
C GLN A 121 19.25 -2.18 22.55
N THR A 122 18.38 -1.86 21.61
CA THR A 122 17.19 -2.65 21.26
C THR A 122 17.60 -4.03 20.74
N LEU A 123 18.57 -4.09 19.83
CA LEU A 123 19.13 -5.33 19.30
C LEU A 123 19.75 -6.19 20.41
N ARG A 124 20.49 -5.57 21.34
CA ARG A 124 21.13 -6.26 22.47
C ARG A 124 20.10 -6.88 23.42
N GLN A 125 18.94 -6.23 23.62
CA GLN A 125 17.82 -6.79 24.37
C GLN A 125 17.16 -7.98 23.65
N LEU A 126 17.04 -7.92 22.32
CA LEU A 126 16.36 -8.94 21.51
C LEU A 126 17.25 -10.18 21.24
N LEU A 127 18.54 -9.98 21.02
CA LEU A 127 19.48 -11.01 20.59
C LEU A 127 20.41 -11.50 21.71
N GLY A 128 20.61 -10.71 22.77
CA GLY A 128 21.60 -11.02 23.81
C GLY A 128 22.99 -11.25 23.21
N ASN A 129 23.62 -12.37 23.56
CA ASN A 129 24.98 -12.70 23.11
C ASN A 129 25.08 -12.94 21.59
N LYS A 130 23.97 -13.32 20.93
CA LYS A 130 23.96 -13.55 19.47
C LYS A 130 24.23 -12.29 18.66
N LEU A 131 24.06 -11.11 19.26
CA LEU A 131 24.42 -9.84 18.62
C LEU A 131 25.90 -9.82 18.21
N ASN A 132 26.77 -10.46 19.00
CA ASN A 132 28.21 -10.50 18.73
C ASN A 132 28.58 -11.40 17.53
N GLU A 133 27.62 -12.13 16.96
CA GLU A 133 27.80 -12.94 15.75
C GLU A 133 27.57 -12.11 14.47
N LEU A 134 27.14 -10.86 14.61
CA LEU A 134 26.75 -9.98 13.51
C LEU A 134 27.66 -8.74 13.49
N ASP A 135 28.22 -8.45 12.32
CA ASP A 135 28.82 -7.14 12.02
C ASP A 135 27.76 -6.27 11.35
N ILE A 136 27.24 -5.26 12.07
CA ILE A 136 26.07 -4.49 11.67
C ILE A 136 26.49 -3.09 11.26
N ASP A 137 26.04 -2.64 10.08
CA ASP A 137 26.24 -1.27 9.63
C ASP A 137 25.41 -0.30 10.50
N PRO A 138 26.02 0.66 11.22
CA PRO A 138 25.30 1.64 12.00
C PRO A 138 24.39 2.56 11.19
N VAL A 139 24.63 2.67 9.88
CA VAL A 139 23.83 3.47 8.96
C VAL A 139 22.65 2.61 8.45
N PRO A 140 21.40 3.04 8.67
CA PRO A 140 20.26 2.31 8.13
C PRO A 140 20.22 2.40 6.60
N ILE A 141 19.88 1.28 5.95
CA ILE A 141 19.65 1.21 4.51
C ILE A 141 18.19 1.48 4.13
N GLY A 142 17.30 1.52 5.13
CA GLY A 142 15.88 1.75 4.94
C GLY A 142 15.19 2.18 6.23
N THR A 143 14.18 3.03 6.08
CA THR A 143 13.28 3.42 7.17
C THR A 143 11.85 3.16 6.75
N ALA A 144 11.09 2.51 7.62
CA ALA A 144 9.65 2.34 7.50
C ALA A 144 8.96 3.10 8.63
N SER A 145 7.63 3.25 8.53
CA SER A 145 6.83 4.02 9.50
C SER A 145 6.94 3.48 10.93
N LEU A 146 7.16 2.17 11.10
CA LEU A 146 7.22 1.49 12.40
C LEU A 146 8.58 0.83 12.70
N ALA A 147 9.54 0.89 11.76
CA ALA A 147 10.78 0.12 11.83
C ALA A 147 11.95 0.79 11.10
N GLN A 148 13.13 0.29 11.39
CA GLN A 148 14.39 0.66 10.76
C GLN A 148 15.11 -0.59 10.25
N VAL A 149 15.73 -0.50 9.08
CA VAL A 149 16.40 -1.62 8.42
C VAL A 149 17.89 -1.37 8.38
N HIS A 150 18.67 -2.29 8.94
CA HIS A 150 20.13 -2.27 8.90
C HIS A 150 20.67 -3.45 8.11
N ARG A 151 21.78 -3.23 7.41
CA ARG A 151 22.55 -4.31 6.81
C ARG A 151 23.48 -4.91 7.86
N ALA A 152 23.69 -6.22 7.80
CA ALA A 152 24.66 -6.91 8.63
C ALA A 152 25.34 -8.06 7.88
N THR A 153 26.50 -8.47 8.39
CA THR A 153 27.22 -9.67 7.96
C THR A 153 27.23 -10.69 9.09
N VAL A 154 26.84 -11.93 8.81
CA VAL A 154 26.99 -13.04 9.76
C VAL A 154 28.47 -13.44 9.79
N LEU A 155 29.15 -13.21 10.89
CA LEU A 155 30.62 -13.36 10.99
C LEU A 155 31.10 -14.79 10.70
N ALA A 156 30.33 -15.79 11.10
CA ALA A 156 30.71 -17.20 10.95
C ALA A 156 30.64 -17.69 9.49
N THR A 157 29.76 -17.10 8.67
CA THR A 157 29.48 -17.58 7.29
C THR A 157 29.83 -16.56 6.22
N GLY A 158 29.99 -15.28 6.57
CA GLY A 158 30.12 -14.16 5.62
C GLY A 158 28.81 -13.77 4.95
N GLU A 159 27.69 -14.42 5.28
CA GLU A 159 26.39 -14.17 4.68
C GLU A 159 25.91 -12.74 4.97
N GLN A 160 25.40 -12.07 3.93
CA GLN A 160 24.81 -10.74 4.04
C GLN A 160 23.33 -10.85 4.40
N VAL A 161 22.93 -10.16 5.46
CA VAL A 161 21.55 -10.16 5.96
C VAL A 161 21.07 -8.74 6.19
N VAL A 162 19.76 -8.57 6.31
CA VAL A 162 19.13 -7.35 6.77
C VAL A 162 18.38 -7.60 8.07
N LEU A 163 18.42 -6.61 8.96
CA LEU A 163 17.76 -6.60 10.25
C LEU A 163 16.67 -5.52 10.20
N LYS A 164 15.40 -5.93 10.04
CA LYS A 164 14.22 -5.06 10.16
C LYS A 164 13.83 -5.01 11.64
N ILE A 165 14.06 -3.87 12.28
CA ILE A 165 13.96 -3.67 13.72
C ILE A 165 12.78 -2.75 14.01
N GLN A 166 11.80 -3.23 14.79
CA GLN A 166 10.70 -2.37 15.22
C GLN A 166 11.20 -1.29 16.16
N TYR A 167 10.65 -0.09 16.02
CA TYR A 167 10.92 0.96 16.98
C TYR A 167 10.42 0.57 18.39
N PRO A 168 11.21 0.81 19.46
CA PRO A 168 10.83 0.44 20.82
C PRO A 168 9.47 1.02 21.24
N GLY A 169 8.58 0.16 21.74
CA GLY A 169 7.27 0.56 22.28
C GLY A 169 6.20 0.90 21.24
N VAL A 170 6.48 0.81 19.93
CA VAL A 170 5.48 1.11 18.90
C VAL A 170 4.34 0.10 18.89
N ALA A 171 4.64 -1.21 18.91
CA ALA A 171 3.61 -2.25 18.96
C ALA A 171 2.70 -2.12 20.19
N ASP A 172 3.27 -1.76 21.34
CA ASP A 172 2.53 -1.59 22.60
C ASP A 172 1.63 -0.34 22.58
N ALA A 173 1.97 0.66 21.76
CA ALA A 173 1.26 1.94 21.70
C ALA A 173 0.07 1.95 20.72
N ILE A 174 0.02 1.03 19.74
CA ILE A 174 -0.98 1.00 18.64
C ILE A 174 -2.41 1.24 19.15
N ASN A 175 -2.89 0.43 20.10
CA ASN A 175 -4.25 0.53 20.63
C ASN A 175 -4.51 1.92 21.23
N SER A 176 -3.56 2.43 22.02
CA SER A 176 -3.69 3.71 22.70
C SER A 176 -3.65 4.88 21.72
N ASP A 177 -2.82 4.80 20.67
CA ASP A 177 -2.70 5.81 19.64
C ASP A 177 -3.93 5.89 18.74
N LEU A 178 -4.49 4.73 18.37
CA LEU A 178 -5.70 4.67 17.59
C LEU A 178 -6.91 5.20 18.37
N ALA A 179 -7.05 4.81 19.64
CA ALA A 179 -8.12 5.31 20.51
C ALA A 179 -8.03 6.84 20.68
N LEU A 180 -6.81 7.36 20.76
CA LEU A 180 -6.51 8.77 20.88
C LEU A 180 -6.80 9.54 19.60
N PHE A 181 -6.45 8.97 18.45
CA PHE A 181 -6.81 9.49 17.14
C PHE A 181 -8.34 9.55 16.96
N LYS A 182 -9.05 8.47 17.31
CA LYS A 182 -10.52 8.40 17.28
C LYS A 182 -11.14 9.48 18.16
N ARG A 183 -10.53 9.79 19.31
CA ARG A 183 -10.97 10.87 20.20
C ARG A 183 -10.77 12.26 19.57
N LEU A 184 -9.64 12.49 18.90
CA LEU A 184 -9.38 13.75 18.22
C LEU A 184 -10.40 14.04 17.12
N LEU A 185 -10.75 13.03 16.30
CA LEU A 185 -11.80 13.18 15.29
C LEU A 185 -13.19 13.42 15.90
N LYS A 186 -13.50 12.78 17.04
CA LYS A 186 -14.75 13.00 17.78
C LYS A 186 -14.86 14.43 18.29
N VAL A 187 -13.82 14.93 18.95
CA VAL A 187 -13.81 16.28 19.53
C VAL A 187 -13.80 17.36 18.45
N SER A 188 -13.13 17.10 17.34
CA SER A 188 -13.13 18.03 16.22
C SER A 188 -14.46 18.05 15.47
N ASN A 189 -15.37 17.07 15.64
CA ASN A 189 -16.65 16.99 14.94
C ASN A 189 -16.55 17.15 13.41
N ILE A 190 -15.39 16.78 12.85
CA ILE A 190 -15.09 16.88 11.41
C ILE A 190 -15.73 15.71 10.63
N VAL A 191 -15.89 14.55 11.28
CA VAL A 191 -16.38 13.32 10.65
C VAL A 191 -17.65 12.83 11.36
N PRO A 192 -18.73 12.51 10.62
CA PRO A 192 -19.93 11.91 11.20
C PRO A 192 -19.62 10.62 11.97
N GLN A 193 -20.11 10.51 13.20
CA GLN A 193 -19.88 9.36 14.06
C GLN A 193 -20.86 8.23 13.70
N THR A 194 -20.49 7.39 12.74
CA THR A 194 -21.31 6.30 12.22
C THR A 194 -20.75 4.93 12.60
N ARG A 195 -21.60 3.90 12.54
CA ARG A 195 -21.14 2.50 12.68
C ARG A 195 -20.11 2.10 11.63
N ALA A 196 -20.20 2.67 10.42
CA ALA A 196 -19.23 2.44 9.36
C ALA A 196 -17.84 3.00 9.73
N LEU A 197 -17.78 4.18 10.35
CA LEU A 197 -16.54 4.75 10.86
C LEU A 197 -15.91 3.87 11.95
N ASP A 198 -16.73 3.33 12.86
CA ASP A 198 -16.25 2.42 13.91
C ASP A 198 -15.68 1.12 13.33
N ALA A 199 -16.40 0.45 12.42
CA ALA A 199 -15.93 -0.77 11.76
C ALA A 199 -14.62 -0.56 11.00
N TRP A 200 -14.46 0.63 10.40
CA TRP A 200 -13.24 0.98 9.69
C TRP A 200 -12.04 1.23 10.61
N PHE A 201 -12.27 1.79 11.81
CA PHE A 201 -11.22 1.90 12.82
C PHE A 201 -10.73 0.54 13.29
N GLU A 202 -11.62 -0.44 13.49
CA GLU A 202 -11.23 -1.81 13.83
C GLU A 202 -10.36 -2.42 12.71
N GLU A 203 -10.71 -2.20 11.44
CA GLU A 203 -9.91 -2.69 10.31
C GLU A 203 -8.50 -2.06 10.28
N ILE A 204 -8.37 -0.75 10.56
CA ILE A 204 -7.05 -0.10 10.69
C ILE A 204 -6.28 -0.68 11.87
N LEU A 205 -6.96 -1.00 12.97
CA LEU A 205 -6.34 -1.62 14.12
C LEU A 205 -5.73 -2.98 13.75
N ASP A 206 -6.50 -3.80 13.06
CA ASP A 206 -6.06 -5.12 12.58
C ASP A 206 -4.86 -4.98 11.64
N LEU A 207 -4.92 -4.06 10.67
CA LEU A 207 -3.81 -3.81 9.74
C LEU A 207 -2.52 -3.38 10.46
N LEU A 208 -2.62 -2.52 11.49
CA LEU A 208 -1.46 -2.09 12.27
C LEU A 208 -0.87 -3.24 13.11
N HIS A 209 -1.71 -4.11 13.68
CA HIS A 209 -1.23 -5.28 14.41
C HIS A 209 -0.54 -6.28 13.48
N HIS A 210 -1.07 -6.49 12.27
CA HIS A 210 -0.40 -7.29 11.25
C HIS A 210 0.98 -6.72 10.88
N GLU A 211 1.11 -5.39 10.75
CA GLU A 211 2.38 -4.74 10.39
C GLU A 211 3.49 -4.89 11.45
N VAL A 212 3.12 -5.14 12.71
CA VAL A 212 4.08 -5.40 13.80
C VAL A 212 4.21 -6.89 14.15
N ASP A 213 3.53 -7.78 13.44
CA ASP A 213 3.64 -9.23 13.62
C ASP A 213 4.71 -9.82 12.69
N TYR A 214 5.97 -9.74 13.13
CA TYR A 214 7.10 -10.25 12.35
C TYR A 214 7.19 -11.78 12.32
N GLU A 215 6.49 -12.48 13.21
CA GLU A 215 6.43 -13.94 13.16
C GLU A 215 5.51 -14.38 12.02
N ALA A 216 4.36 -13.71 11.87
CA ALA A 216 3.46 -13.89 10.74
C ALA A 216 4.08 -13.47 9.41
N GLU A 217 4.78 -12.32 9.37
CA GLU A 217 5.52 -11.87 8.18
C GLU A 217 6.58 -12.93 7.79
N ALA A 218 7.41 -13.38 8.72
CA ALA A 218 8.42 -14.41 8.46
C ALA A 218 7.84 -15.71 7.90
N ALA A 219 6.76 -16.23 8.50
CA ALA A 219 6.11 -17.45 8.03
C ALA A 219 5.51 -17.30 6.62
N THR A 220 5.09 -16.08 6.29
CA THR A 220 4.54 -15.76 4.98
C THR A 220 5.64 -15.60 3.94
N THR A 221 6.72 -14.90 4.26
CA THR A 221 7.91 -14.81 3.39
C THR A 221 8.47 -16.19 3.08
N GLU A 222 8.60 -17.08 4.07
CA GLU A 222 9.03 -18.47 3.83
C GLU A 222 8.08 -19.22 2.89
N ARG A 223 6.76 -19.07 3.08
CA ARG A 223 5.78 -19.70 2.18
C ARG A 223 5.89 -19.19 0.74
N PHE A 224 6.09 -17.89 0.54
CA PHE A 224 6.27 -17.32 -0.80
C PHE A 224 7.64 -17.67 -1.39
N TYR A 225 8.68 -17.81 -0.56
CA TYR A 225 9.98 -18.32 -0.98
C TYR A 225 9.85 -19.71 -1.60
N GLU A 226 9.21 -20.64 -0.90
CA GLU A 226 8.99 -22.01 -1.42
C GLU A 226 8.15 -22.04 -2.71
N ARG A 227 7.19 -21.11 -2.87
CA ARG A 227 6.37 -21.02 -4.09
C ARG A 227 7.14 -20.52 -5.30
N LEU A 228 8.21 -19.75 -5.10
CA LEU A 228 8.89 -18.99 -6.15
C LEU A 228 10.34 -19.41 -6.36
N ILE A 229 10.89 -20.30 -5.53
CA ILE A 229 12.30 -20.71 -5.61
C ILE A 229 12.68 -21.32 -6.98
N ASP A 230 11.74 -21.99 -7.63
CA ASP A 230 11.95 -22.64 -8.94
C ASP A 230 11.74 -21.71 -10.14
N ASP A 231 11.23 -20.48 -9.91
CA ASP A 231 11.04 -19.49 -10.97
C ASP A 231 12.20 -18.48 -10.97
N PRO A 232 13.11 -18.53 -11.98
CA PRO A 232 14.32 -17.72 -11.99
C PRO A 232 14.05 -16.21 -12.12
N ARG A 233 12.81 -15.80 -12.42
CA ARG A 233 12.41 -14.40 -12.56
C ARG A 233 12.19 -13.72 -11.22
N TYR A 234 11.98 -14.47 -10.14
CA TYR A 234 11.64 -13.92 -8.83
C TYR A 234 12.72 -14.21 -7.80
N ILE A 235 12.89 -13.29 -6.86
CA ILE A 235 13.72 -13.47 -5.67
C ILE A 235 12.85 -13.12 -4.47
N VAL A 236 12.74 -14.05 -3.53
CA VAL A 236 12.18 -13.81 -2.21
C VAL A 236 13.32 -13.91 -1.19
N PRO A 237 13.47 -12.94 -0.27
CA PRO A 237 14.47 -13.04 0.78
C PRO A 237 14.28 -14.28 1.64
N LYS A 238 15.38 -14.97 1.97
CA LYS A 238 15.35 -16.12 2.85
C LYS A 238 15.32 -15.64 4.31
N ILE A 239 14.35 -16.12 5.08
CA ILE A 239 14.28 -15.80 6.50
C ILE A 239 15.40 -16.50 7.28
N ASN A 240 16.10 -15.73 8.11
CA ASN A 240 17.04 -16.24 9.09
C ASN A 240 16.38 -16.33 10.47
N ARG A 241 15.83 -17.50 10.78
CA ARG A 241 15.14 -17.76 12.07
C ARG A 241 16.06 -17.69 13.28
N THR A 242 17.37 -17.87 13.12
CA THR A 242 18.35 -17.80 14.21
C THR A 242 18.35 -16.43 14.87
N TYR A 243 18.32 -15.38 14.05
CA TYR A 243 18.35 -13.96 14.47
C TYR A 243 16.97 -13.30 14.47
N SER A 244 15.94 -13.93 13.90
CA SER A 244 14.57 -13.42 13.98
C SER A 244 13.96 -13.61 15.38
N LYS A 245 13.15 -12.64 15.83
CA LYS A 245 12.42 -12.58 17.10
C LYS A 245 11.10 -11.84 16.86
N LYS A 246 10.21 -11.82 17.85
CA LYS A 246 8.91 -11.13 17.78
C LYS A 246 8.96 -9.66 17.28
N ARG A 247 10.04 -8.93 17.55
CA ARG A 247 10.23 -7.51 17.16
C ARG A 247 11.43 -7.26 16.24
N LEU A 248 12.03 -8.32 15.72
CA LEU A 248 13.21 -8.28 14.85
C LEU A 248 13.06 -9.33 13.76
N LEU A 249 12.98 -8.90 12.51
CA LEU A 249 12.96 -9.80 11.37
C LEU A 249 14.34 -9.77 10.69
N CYS A 250 14.98 -10.94 10.59
CA CYS A 250 16.25 -11.11 9.91
C CYS A 250 16.03 -11.94 8.64
N MET A 251 16.48 -11.42 7.50
CA MET A 251 16.37 -12.08 6.19
C MET A 251 17.62 -11.84 5.34
N SER A 252 17.81 -12.61 4.27
CA SER A 252 18.93 -12.39 3.34
C SER A 252 18.91 -10.98 2.75
N TYR A 253 20.09 -10.40 2.56
CA TYR A 253 20.21 -9.13 1.86
C TYR A 253 20.14 -9.35 0.36
N GLU A 254 19.11 -8.79 -0.27
CA GLU A 254 18.92 -8.88 -1.71
C GLU A 254 19.26 -7.54 -2.39
N PRO A 255 20.40 -7.43 -3.10
CA PRO A 255 20.69 -6.23 -3.88
C PRO A 255 19.70 -6.08 -5.04
N GLY A 256 19.35 -4.83 -5.33
CA GLY A 256 18.50 -4.43 -6.44
C GLY A 256 18.29 -2.92 -6.47
N ILE A 257 17.78 -2.43 -7.59
CA ILE A 257 17.44 -1.02 -7.80
C ILE A 257 15.92 -0.84 -7.78
N THR A 258 15.48 0.35 -7.39
CA THR A 258 14.05 0.67 -7.33
C THR A 258 13.45 0.85 -8.73
N VAL A 259 12.16 0.59 -8.84
CA VAL A 259 11.40 0.64 -10.11
C VAL A 259 11.38 2.03 -10.76
N VAL A 260 11.53 3.07 -9.94
CA VAL A 260 11.55 4.48 -10.37
C VAL A 260 12.96 4.96 -10.74
N SER A 261 13.97 4.09 -10.61
CA SER A 261 15.36 4.46 -10.90
C SER A 261 15.54 4.76 -12.39
N GLU A 262 16.28 5.84 -12.69
CA GLU A 262 16.69 6.19 -14.06
C GLU A 262 17.45 5.04 -14.73
N ALA A 263 18.20 4.25 -13.95
CA ALA A 263 18.93 3.10 -14.46
C ALA A 263 18.02 2.05 -15.11
N LEU A 264 16.80 1.85 -14.60
CA LEU A 264 15.82 0.95 -15.24
C LEU A 264 15.25 1.53 -16.53
N GLN A 265 15.12 2.84 -16.62
CA GLN A 265 14.64 3.51 -17.83
C GLN A 265 15.65 3.39 -18.98
N LEU A 266 16.94 3.26 -18.66
CA LEU A 266 18.03 3.05 -19.61
C LEU A 266 18.14 1.61 -20.12
N LEU A 267 17.42 0.66 -19.51
CA LEU A 267 17.41 -0.72 -20.00
C LEU A 267 16.77 -0.81 -21.39
N PRO A 268 17.24 -1.75 -22.24
CA PRO A 268 16.54 -2.11 -23.46
C PRO A 268 15.05 -2.38 -23.21
N HIS A 269 14.21 -1.90 -24.11
CA HIS A 269 12.76 -1.94 -23.94
C HIS A 269 12.22 -3.36 -23.69
N GLU A 270 12.79 -4.38 -24.35
CA GLU A 270 12.39 -5.78 -24.15
C GLU A 270 12.68 -6.30 -22.74
N ARG A 271 13.78 -5.86 -22.10
CA ARG A 271 14.08 -6.20 -20.69
C ARG A 271 13.05 -5.56 -19.75
N ARG A 272 12.68 -4.30 -19.99
CA ARG A 272 11.60 -3.62 -19.25
C ARG A 272 10.26 -4.34 -19.44
N ASN A 273 9.96 -4.78 -20.66
CA ASN A 273 8.77 -5.57 -20.96
C ASN A 273 8.75 -6.89 -20.17
N ALA A 274 9.88 -7.61 -20.11
CA ALA A 274 10.00 -8.86 -19.37
C ALA A 274 9.80 -8.66 -17.85
N ILE A 275 10.39 -7.61 -17.27
CA ILE A 275 10.19 -7.26 -15.85
C ILE A 275 8.72 -6.90 -15.60
N GLY A 276 8.12 -6.06 -16.46
CA GLY A 276 6.71 -5.69 -16.37
C GLY A 276 5.80 -6.91 -16.44
N GLN A 277 6.03 -7.77 -17.42
CA GLN A 277 5.32 -9.03 -17.60
C GLN A 277 5.40 -9.89 -16.32
N ALA A 278 6.59 -10.09 -15.76
CA ALA A 278 6.76 -10.84 -14.51
C ALA A 278 6.02 -10.20 -13.33
N ALA A 279 6.02 -8.86 -13.22
CA ALA A 279 5.35 -8.14 -12.13
C ALA A 279 3.82 -8.28 -12.17
N ILE A 280 3.22 -8.31 -13.35
CA ILE A 280 1.77 -8.53 -13.47
C ILE A 280 1.41 -10.02 -13.34
N GLU A 281 2.27 -10.94 -13.82
CA GLU A 281 2.02 -12.39 -13.69
C GLU A 281 2.01 -12.86 -12.24
N ILE A 282 2.91 -12.34 -11.39
CA ILE A 282 2.91 -12.71 -9.97
C ILE A 282 1.61 -12.27 -9.28
N MET A 283 1.08 -11.10 -9.63
CA MET A 283 -0.20 -10.63 -9.12
C MET A 283 -1.35 -11.54 -9.58
N MET A 284 -1.30 -12.03 -10.83
CA MET A 284 -2.29 -13.01 -11.32
C MET A 284 -2.19 -14.34 -10.55
N GLN A 285 -0.98 -14.81 -10.24
CA GLN A 285 -0.79 -16.02 -9.44
C GLN A 285 -1.31 -15.86 -8.00
N GLU A 286 -0.99 -14.74 -7.36
CA GLU A 286 -1.47 -14.37 -6.02
C GLU A 286 -3.01 -14.47 -5.93
N ILE A 287 -3.71 -13.87 -6.88
CA ILE A 287 -5.18 -13.81 -6.87
C ILE A 287 -5.77 -15.14 -7.35
N PHE A 288 -5.40 -15.61 -8.54
CA PHE A 288 -6.15 -16.66 -9.25
C PHE A 288 -5.66 -18.08 -8.96
N VAL A 289 -4.44 -18.25 -8.43
CA VAL A 289 -3.87 -19.58 -8.11
C VAL A 289 -3.83 -19.79 -6.61
N TRP A 290 -3.18 -18.88 -5.87
CA TRP A 290 -2.97 -19.04 -4.44
C TRP A 290 -4.17 -18.56 -3.62
N GLY A 291 -4.94 -17.61 -4.13
CA GLY A 291 -6.01 -16.97 -3.36
C GLY A 291 -5.47 -16.16 -2.19
N GLU A 292 -4.19 -15.77 -2.24
CA GLU A 292 -3.48 -15.02 -1.22
C GLU A 292 -2.71 -13.89 -1.90
N MET A 293 -2.97 -12.65 -1.52
CA MET A 293 -2.44 -11.49 -2.22
C MET A 293 -1.81 -10.50 -1.26
N GLN A 294 -0.67 -9.93 -1.66
CA GLN A 294 -0.08 -8.78 -1.00
C GLN A 294 -0.94 -7.56 -1.27
N THR A 295 -1.50 -6.98 -0.22
CA THR A 295 -2.47 -5.89 -0.28
C THR A 295 -1.85 -4.49 -0.28
N ASP A 296 -0.55 -4.37 0.00
CA ASP A 296 0.17 -3.10 -0.09
C ASP A 296 0.49 -2.79 -1.57
N PRO A 297 -0.06 -1.70 -2.16
CA PRO A 297 0.22 -1.31 -3.54
C PRO A 297 1.60 -0.63 -3.70
N ASN A 298 2.41 -0.49 -2.65
CA ASN A 298 3.66 0.26 -2.71
C ASN A 298 4.78 -0.50 -3.44
N PHE A 299 5.22 0.02 -4.60
CA PHE A 299 6.39 -0.53 -5.32
C PHE A 299 7.72 -0.38 -4.57
N GLY A 300 7.75 0.34 -3.44
CA GLY A 300 8.91 0.30 -2.54
C GLY A 300 9.24 -1.12 -2.07
N ASN A 301 8.29 -2.06 -2.15
CA ASN A 301 8.46 -3.46 -1.79
C ASN A 301 9.01 -4.33 -2.93
N TYR A 302 9.27 -3.73 -4.10
CA TYR A 302 9.82 -4.41 -5.26
C TYR A 302 11.16 -3.77 -5.64
N LEU A 303 12.19 -4.59 -5.78
CA LEU A 303 13.45 -4.18 -6.42
C LEU A 303 13.65 -4.99 -7.69
N VAL A 304 14.45 -4.45 -8.59
CA VAL A 304 14.92 -5.19 -9.77
C VAL A 304 16.40 -5.45 -9.60
N ARG A 305 16.79 -6.72 -9.61
CA ARG A 305 18.18 -7.11 -9.79
C ARG A 305 18.46 -7.19 -11.27
N VAL A 306 19.14 -6.16 -11.77
CA VAL A 306 19.57 -6.09 -13.16
C VAL A 306 20.72 -7.06 -13.36
N SER A 307 20.64 -7.89 -14.40
CA SER A 307 21.74 -8.75 -14.81
C SER A 307 22.83 -7.95 -15.53
N ASP A 308 24.09 -8.26 -15.20
CA ASP A 308 25.29 -7.70 -15.87
C ASP A 308 25.42 -8.20 -17.32
N ASN A 309 24.87 -9.38 -17.62
CA ASN A 309 24.81 -9.94 -18.97
C ASN A 309 23.41 -9.73 -19.57
N GLU A 310 23.36 -9.20 -20.79
CA GLU A 310 22.10 -8.92 -21.51
C GLU A 310 21.32 -10.18 -21.88
N GLU A 311 21.99 -11.34 -21.98
CA GLU A 311 21.34 -12.62 -22.26
C GLU A 311 20.68 -13.27 -21.03
N ASP A 312 21.04 -12.81 -19.84
CA ASP A 312 20.54 -13.32 -18.57
C ASP A 312 19.27 -12.56 -18.12
N ILE A 313 18.46 -13.23 -17.31
CA ILE A 313 17.15 -12.73 -16.88
C ILE A 313 17.30 -11.72 -15.73
N ASP A 314 16.71 -10.54 -15.90
CA ASP A 314 16.48 -9.58 -14.81
C ASP A 314 15.47 -10.14 -13.81
N ARG A 315 15.79 -10.01 -12.52
CA ARG A 315 14.99 -10.64 -11.46
C ARG A 315 14.24 -9.63 -10.63
N LEU A 316 12.97 -9.91 -10.37
CA LEU A 316 12.12 -9.14 -9.49
C LEU A 316 12.28 -9.62 -8.05
N VAL A 317 12.82 -8.78 -7.19
CA VAL A 317 12.98 -9.02 -5.75
C VAL A 317 11.73 -8.55 -5.02
N LEU A 318 11.09 -9.45 -4.28
CA LEU A 318 9.86 -9.23 -3.51
C LEU A 318 10.22 -9.13 -2.03
N LEU A 319 10.16 -7.93 -1.43
CA LEU A 319 10.73 -7.68 -0.10
C LEU A 319 9.76 -7.78 1.08
N ASP A 320 8.47 -7.49 0.88
CA ASP A 320 7.52 -7.32 1.99
C ASP A 320 6.31 -8.24 1.81
N PHE A 321 6.08 -9.08 2.81
CA PHE A 321 4.93 -9.98 2.89
C PHE A 321 4.14 -9.79 4.20
N GLY A 322 4.28 -8.63 4.85
CA GLY A 322 3.62 -8.31 6.11
C GLY A 322 2.11 -8.09 6.00
N ALA A 323 1.61 -7.77 4.79
CA ALA A 323 0.20 -7.52 4.53
C ALA A 323 -0.39 -8.46 3.45
N ILE A 324 -0.39 -9.77 3.72
CA ILE A 324 -1.08 -10.76 2.89
C ILE A 324 -2.52 -10.95 3.37
N ARG A 325 -3.47 -10.96 2.43
CA ARG A 325 -4.85 -11.38 2.70
C ARG A 325 -5.20 -12.63 1.92
N GLN A 326 -5.92 -13.53 2.56
CA GLN A 326 -6.59 -14.65 1.91
C GLN A 326 -7.98 -14.23 1.44
N PHE A 327 -8.37 -14.68 0.27
CA PHE A 327 -9.72 -14.51 -0.25
C PHE A 327 -10.52 -15.81 -0.14
N ASP A 328 -11.81 -15.69 0.14
CA ASP A 328 -12.68 -16.86 0.18
C ASP A 328 -12.94 -17.43 -1.24
N GLY A 329 -13.32 -18.71 -1.30
CA GLY A 329 -13.52 -19.40 -2.57
C GLY A 329 -14.66 -18.84 -3.44
N ASN A 330 -15.67 -18.20 -2.84
CA ASN A 330 -16.77 -17.59 -3.59
C ASN A 330 -16.27 -16.34 -4.33
N LEU A 331 -15.55 -15.46 -3.63
CA LEU A 331 -14.93 -14.28 -4.22
C LEU A 331 -13.94 -14.64 -5.32
N LEU A 332 -13.13 -15.68 -5.13
CA LEU A 332 -12.20 -16.16 -6.16
C LEU A 332 -12.92 -16.71 -7.40
N THR A 333 -14.05 -17.37 -7.22
CA THR A 333 -14.88 -17.85 -8.34
C THR A 333 -15.43 -16.66 -9.13
N ILE A 334 -16.00 -15.68 -8.45
CA ILE A 334 -16.47 -14.42 -9.06
C ILE A 334 -15.34 -13.73 -9.81
N ALA A 335 -14.16 -13.57 -9.18
CA ALA A 335 -13.01 -12.92 -9.80
C ALA A 335 -12.56 -13.64 -11.08
N ARG A 336 -12.53 -14.97 -11.09
CA ARG A 336 -12.20 -15.78 -12.29
C ARG A 336 -13.23 -15.59 -13.40
N ASP A 337 -14.51 -15.57 -13.07
CA ASP A 337 -15.57 -15.39 -14.07
C ASP A 337 -15.59 -13.96 -14.63
N LEU A 338 -15.30 -12.95 -13.80
CA LEU A 338 -15.07 -11.57 -14.25
C LEU A 338 -13.85 -11.49 -15.18
N LEU A 339 -12.74 -12.16 -14.84
CA LEU A 339 -11.56 -12.22 -15.71
C LEU A 339 -11.86 -12.88 -17.05
N ARG A 340 -12.60 -14.01 -17.05
CA ARG A 340 -13.02 -14.69 -18.29
C ARG A 340 -13.94 -13.83 -19.15
N ALA A 341 -14.89 -13.13 -18.52
CA ALA A 341 -15.77 -12.19 -19.22
C ALA A 341 -14.97 -11.01 -19.80
N GLY A 342 -14.02 -10.47 -19.04
CA GLY A 342 -13.10 -9.43 -19.48
C GLY A 342 -12.22 -9.86 -20.64
N TYR A 343 -11.65 -11.07 -20.57
CA TYR A 343 -10.86 -11.66 -21.65
C TYR A 343 -11.62 -11.71 -22.98
N ARG A 344 -12.90 -12.13 -22.92
CA ARG A 344 -13.78 -12.21 -24.10
C ARG A 344 -14.43 -10.87 -24.48
N HIS A 345 -14.20 -9.83 -23.68
CA HIS A 345 -14.89 -8.55 -23.77
C HIS A 345 -16.43 -8.69 -23.85
N ASP A 346 -17.01 -9.52 -22.96
CA ASP A 346 -18.45 -9.83 -22.94
C ASP A 346 -19.14 -9.18 -21.74
N GLN A 347 -19.91 -8.11 -22.01
CA GLN A 347 -20.65 -7.36 -20.99
C GLN A 347 -21.78 -8.17 -20.32
N GLN A 348 -22.41 -9.09 -21.05
CA GLN A 348 -23.46 -9.94 -20.48
C GLN A 348 -22.84 -10.97 -19.53
N ALA A 349 -21.76 -11.62 -19.95
CA ALA A 349 -21.01 -12.53 -19.09
C ALA A 349 -20.49 -11.80 -17.83
N MET A 350 -20.00 -10.57 -17.96
CA MET A 350 -19.56 -9.75 -16.82
C MET A 350 -20.70 -9.49 -15.83
N SER A 351 -21.90 -9.19 -16.35
CA SER A 351 -23.10 -8.98 -15.53
C SER A 351 -23.60 -10.26 -14.85
N ILE A 352 -23.41 -11.43 -15.49
CA ILE A 352 -23.75 -12.74 -14.94
C ILE A 352 -22.76 -13.13 -13.83
N ALA A 353 -21.47 -12.91 -14.05
CA ALA A 353 -20.41 -13.22 -13.09
C ALA A 353 -20.57 -12.46 -11.75
N MET A 354 -21.20 -11.29 -11.77
CA MET A 354 -21.51 -10.53 -10.55
C MET A 354 -22.70 -11.06 -9.75
N LYS A 355 -23.52 -11.98 -10.28
CA LYS A 355 -24.70 -12.52 -9.56
C LYS A 355 -24.28 -13.51 -8.48
N GLY A 356 -25.09 -13.64 -7.42
CA GLY A 356 -24.84 -14.58 -6.33
C GLY A 356 -23.92 -14.02 -5.24
N TYR A 357 -23.73 -12.70 -5.25
CA TYR A 357 -22.94 -11.99 -4.27
C TYR A 357 -23.75 -10.81 -3.74
N ASP A 358 -24.07 -10.84 -2.44
CA ASP A 358 -25.05 -9.95 -1.80
C ASP A 358 -24.83 -8.47 -2.13
N PHE A 359 -23.57 -8.05 -2.23
CA PHE A 359 -23.23 -6.68 -2.61
C PHE A 359 -23.78 -6.31 -4.00
N PHE A 360 -23.50 -7.11 -5.03
CA PHE A 360 -23.96 -6.84 -6.38
C PHE A 360 -25.46 -7.11 -6.55
N ASP A 361 -26.00 -8.10 -5.83
CA ASP A 361 -27.41 -8.45 -5.88
C ASP A 361 -28.30 -7.39 -5.23
N SER A 362 -27.79 -6.66 -4.24
CA SER A 362 -28.47 -5.51 -3.63
C SER A 362 -28.61 -4.29 -4.54
N MET A 363 -27.89 -4.25 -5.68
CA MET A 363 -27.86 -3.09 -6.56
C MET A 363 -28.95 -3.12 -7.63
N SER A 364 -29.42 -1.94 -8.03
CA SER A 364 -30.28 -1.78 -9.20
C SER A 364 -29.58 -2.28 -10.49
N ASN A 365 -30.38 -2.70 -11.47
CA ASN A 365 -29.86 -3.18 -12.76
C ASN A 365 -28.97 -2.14 -13.47
N LYS A 366 -29.30 -0.85 -13.35
CA LYS A 366 -28.51 0.24 -13.93
C LYS A 366 -27.12 0.32 -13.30
N VAL A 367 -27.05 0.33 -11.97
CA VAL A 367 -25.77 0.37 -11.23
C VAL A 367 -24.93 -0.85 -11.55
N ARG A 368 -25.52 -2.04 -11.60
CA ARG A 368 -24.82 -3.26 -11.99
C ARG A 368 -24.24 -3.18 -13.40
N SER A 369 -24.99 -2.61 -14.36
CA SER A 369 -24.49 -2.39 -15.73
C SER A 369 -23.34 -1.36 -15.79
N ASP A 370 -23.40 -0.31 -14.97
CA ASP A 370 -22.33 0.69 -14.86
C ASP A 370 -21.04 0.04 -14.30
N ILE A 371 -21.18 -0.81 -13.28
CA ILE A 371 -20.05 -1.58 -12.71
C ILE A 371 -19.52 -2.61 -13.71
N ALA A 372 -20.37 -3.31 -14.46
CA ALA A 372 -19.91 -4.22 -15.52
C ALA A 372 -19.04 -3.48 -16.54
N SER A 373 -19.45 -2.26 -16.91
CA SER A 373 -18.67 -1.41 -17.83
C SER A 373 -17.34 -0.98 -17.22
N LEU A 374 -17.32 -0.68 -15.91
CA LEU A 374 -16.10 -0.37 -15.18
C LEU A 374 -15.15 -1.57 -15.12
N PHE A 375 -15.66 -2.79 -14.87
CA PHE A 375 -14.83 -4.00 -14.86
C PHE A 375 -14.32 -4.36 -16.25
N LEU A 376 -15.12 -4.20 -17.31
CA LEU A 376 -14.64 -4.38 -18.68
C LEU A 376 -13.46 -3.45 -18.99
N LEU A 377 -13.58 -2.18 -18.62
CA LEU A 377 -12.50 -1.22 -18.74
C LEU A 377 -11.28 -1.65 -17.92
N ALA A 378 -11.47 -2.10 -16.68
CA ALA A 378 -10.38 -2.56 -15.83
C ALA A 378 -9.65 -3.77 -16.43
N THR A 379 -10.37 -4.62 -17.17
CA THR A 379 -9.83 -5.80 -17.85
C THR A 379 -9.31 -5.56 -19.27
N GLU A 380 -9.33 -4.32 -19.77
CA GLU A 380 -8.82 -3.98 -21.11
C GLU A 380 -7.41 -4.56 -21.40
N PRO A 381 -6.41 -4.44 -20.50
CA PRO A 381 -5.07 -5.00 -20.72
C PRO A 381 -5.03 -6.54 -20.77
N PHE A 382 -6.09 -7.18 -20.29
CA PHE A 382 -6.23 -8.63 -20.18
C PHE A 382 -7.18 -9.16 -21.26
N SER A 383 -7.75 -8.31 -22.10
CA SER A 383 -8.67 -8.74 -23.15
C SER A 383 -7.93 -9.41 -24.31
N ASP A 384 -8.59 -10.36 -24.98
CA ASP A 384 -8.14 -10.90 -26.25
C ASP A 384 -8.24 -9.78 -27.31
N PRO A 385 -7.12 -9.33 -27.90
CA PRO A 385 -7.14 -8.25 -28.90
C PRO A 385 -8.03 -8.58 -30.11
N GLU A 386 -8.21 -9.87 -30.45
CA GLU A 386 -9.10 -10.28 -31.53
C GLU A 386 -10.59 -10.11 -31.20
N LYS A 387 -10.94 -10.16 -29.90
CA LYS A 387 -12.31 -9.99 -29.41
C LYS A 387 -12.60 -8.55 -29.02
N HIS A 388 -11.60 -7.83 -28.52
CA HIS A 388 -11.72 -6.44 -28.11
C HIS A 388 -11.24 -5.49 -29.21
N ILE A 389 -12.06 -5.34 -30.25
CA ILE A 389 -11.73 -4.55 -31.46
C ILE A 389 -11.59 -3.04 -31.17
N ASN A 390 -12.09 -2.57 -30.02
CA ASN A 390 -12.15 -1.14 -29.66
C ASN A 390 -11.01 -0.68 -28.73
N ILE A 391 -9.97 -1.50 -28.49
CA ILE A 391 -8.78 -1.01 -27.79
C ILE A 391 -8.21 0.16 -28.61
N PRO A 392 -7.98 1.34 -28.01
CA PRO A 392 -7.38 2.46 -28.73
C PRO A 392 -6.05 2.04 -29.34
N SER A 393 -5.86 2.27 -30.64
CA SER A 393 -4.67 1.80 -31.37
C SER A 393 -3.35 2.27 -30.75
N GLU A 394 -3.34 3.44 -30.11
CA GLU A 394 -2.20 4.01 -29.39
C GLU A 394 -1.82 3.22 -28.12
N CYS A 395 -2.70 2.32 -27.65
CA CYS A 395 -2.48 1.45 -26.49
C CYS A 395 -1.89 0.08 -26.89
N LEU A 396 -1.67 -0.18 -28.18
CA LEU A 396 -1.11 -1.43 -28.68
C LEU A 396 0.15 -1.15 -29.49
N ASP A 397 1.18 -1.97 -29.31
CA ASP A 397 2.36 -1.93 -30.17
C ASP A 397 2.18 -2.79 -31.43
N GLU A 398 3.19 -2.83 -32.29
CA GLU A 398 3.18 -3.59 -33.55
C GLU A 398 2.98 -5.10 -33.35
N GLN A 399 3.23 -5.62 -32.15
CA GLN A 399 3.03 -7.03 -31.77
C GLN A 399 1.73 -7.26 -30.99
N ASN A 400 0.82 -6.27 -30.96
CA ASN A 400 -0.41 -6.28 -30.17
C ASN A 400 -0.17 -6.44 -28.65
N ARG A 401 1.00 -6.01 -28.15
CA ARG A 401 1.23 -5.92 -26.71
C ARG A 401 0.63 -4.62 -26.18
N TYR A 402 0.10 -4.67 -24.97
CA TYR A 402 -0.55 -3.53 -24.34
C TYR A 402 0.49 -2.54 -23.79
N ILE A 403 0.41 -1.29 -24.24
CA ILE A 403 1.29 -0.18 -23.84
C ILE A 403 0.67 0.53 -22.64
N TRP A 404 1.16 0.20 -21.44
CA TRP A 404 0.60 0.72 -20.19
C TRP A 404 0.69 2.24 -20.08
N ALA A 405 1.82 2.84 -20.47
CA ALA A 405 2.04 4.28 -20.38
C ALA A 405 1.05 5.10 -21.23
N ASN A 406 0.69 4.61 -22.42
CA ASN A 406 -0.23 5.29 -23.33
C ASN A 406 -1.70 5.14 -22.91
N SER A 407 -2.04 4.03 -22.24
CA SER A 407 -3.42 3.69 -21.88
C SER A 407 -4.15 4.74 -21.04
N LYS A 408 -3.40 5.45 -20.18
CA LYS A 408 -3.93 6.29 -19.10
C LYS A 408 -5.04 5.58 -18.31
N LEU A 409 -4.93 4.25 -18.16
CA LEU A 409 -6.01 3.40 -17.67
C LEU A 409 -6.46 3.80 -16.27
N HIS A 410 -5.54 4.17 -15.38
CA HIS A 410 -5.88 4.67 -14.05
C HIS A 410 -6.82 5.89 -14.10
N SER A 411 -6.54 6.86 -14.99
CA SER A 411 -7.35 8.08 -15.14
C SER A 411 -8.73 7.75 -15.70
N ARG A 412 -8.79 6.85 -16.68
CA ARG A 412 -10.05 6.36 -17.28
C ARG A 412 -10.90 5.61 -16.26
N LEU A 413 -10.28 4.76 -15.43
CA LEU A 413 -10.94 4.04 -14.35
C LEU A 413 -11.49 4.99 -13.30
N SER A 414 -10.70 5.94 -12.79
CA SER A 414 -11.16 6.92 -11.80
C SER A 414 -12.33 7.76 -12.31
N THR A 415 -12.29 8.17 -13.58
CA THR A 415 -13.37 8.96 -14.21
C THR A 415 -14.66 8.14 -14.32
N THR A 416 -14.55 6.89 -14.79
CA THR A 416 -15.70 5.98 -14.93
C THR A 416 -16.27 5.59 -13.56
N ALA A 417 -15.40 5.29 -12.58
CA ALA A 417 -15.78 4.99 -11.22
C ALA A 417 -16.50 6.17 -10.56
N THR A 418 -16.04 7.40 -10.74
CA THR A 418 -16.71 8.61 -10.21
C THR A 418 -18.12 8.75 -10.79
N ARG A 419 -18.29 8.50 -12.09
CA ARG A 419 -19.60 8.54 -12.74
C ARG A 419 -20.54 7.43 -12.24
N ALA A 420 -20.02 6.22 -12.06
CA ALA A 420 -20.76 5.11 -11.47
C ALA A 420 -21.09 5.40 -9.99
N MET A 421 -20.20 6.05 -9.25
CA MET A 421 -20.41 6.42 -7.85
C MET A 421 -21.50 7.49 -7.68
N GLN A 422 -21.70 8.37 -8.66
CA GLN A 422 -22.83 9.31 -8.66
C GLN A 422 -24.19 8.61 -8.82
N SER A 423 -24.23 7.39 -9.38
CA SER A 423 -25.41 6.53 -9.44
C SER A 423 -25.48 5.50 -8.31
N PHE A 424 -24.42 5.35 -7.50
CA PHE A 424 -24.37 4.40 -6.39
C PHE A 424 -25.37 4.79 -5.30
N GLU A 425 -26.32 3.89 -5.05
CA GLU A 425 -27.13 3.90 -3.84
C GLU A 425 -26.25 3.43 -2.67
N PHE A 426 -25.52 4.36 -2.03
CA PHE A 426 -24.95 4.37 -0.67
C PHE A 426 -24.36 3.09 -0.01
N ASN A 427 -24.16 1.99 -0.72
CA ASN A 427 -23.53 0.79 -0.19
C ASN A 427 -22.03 0.82 -0.49
N LEU A 428 -21.23 0.89 0.57
CA LEU A 428 -19.77 0.76 0.47
C LEU A 428 -19.42 -0.60 -0.13
N PRO A 429 -18.47 -0.67 -1.08
CA PRO A 429 -17.99 -1.94 -1.58
C PRO A 429 -17.36 -2.79 -0.46
N PRO A 430 -17.46 -4.12 -0.53
CA PRO A 430 -16.80 -4.99 0.43
C PRO A 430 -15.30 -4.74 0.40
N LYS A 431 -14.68 -4.90 1.57
CA LYS A 431 -13.28 -4.53 1.78
C LYS A 431 -12.34 -5.26 0.84
N GLU A 432 -12.65 -6.52 0.53
CA GLU A 432 -11.87 -7.38 -0.35
C GLU A 432 -11.76 -6.78 -1.76
N PHE A 433 -12.83 -6.21 -2.31
CA PHE A 433 -12.81 -5.52 -3.61
C PHE A 433 -11.94 -4.27 -3.57
N MET A 434 -11.93 -3.52 -2.46
CA MET A 434 -11.05 -2.37 -2.32
C MET A 434 -9.58 -2.78 -2.32
N PHE A 435 -9.22 -3.87 -1.64
CA PHE A 435 -7.85 -4.40 -1.63
C PHE A 435 -7.42 -4.87 -3.02
N ILE A 436 -8.26 -5.67 -3.70
CA ILE A 436 -7.99 -6.15 -5.06
C ILE A 436 -7.81 -4.96 -6.01
N SER A 437 -8.76 -4.02 -6.02
CA SER A 437 -8.69 -2.82 -6.87
C SER A 437 -7.40 -2.04 -6.66
N ARG A 438 -6.93 -1.90 -5.43
CA ARG A 438 -5.68 -1.18 -5.14
C ARG A 438 -4.45 -1.93 -5.60
N LYS A 439 -4.41 -3.25 -5.46
CA LYS A 439 -3.31 -4.06 -6.01
C LYS A 439 -3.21 -3.88 -7.52
N PHE A 440 -4.33 -3.90 -8.25
CA PHE A 440 -4.36 -3.62 -9.68
C PHE A 440 -3.88 -2.19 -10.00
N ILE A 441 -4.40 -1.16 -9.32
CA ILE A 441 -3.93 0.22 -9.49
C ILE A 441 -2.42 0.33 -9.23
N GLY A 442 -1.93 -0.42 -8.24
CA GLY A 442 -0.53 -0.67 -7.98
C GLY A 442 0.15 -1.17 -9.25
N ALA A 443 -0.10 -2.41 -9.64
CA ALA A 443 0.51 -3.00 -10.83
C ALA A 443 0.46 -2.09 -12.07
N TYR A 444 -0.64 -1.36 -12.29
CA TYR A 444 -0.79 -0.47 -13.44
C TYR A 444 0.19 0.71 -13.39
N THR A 445 0.38 1.27 -12.19
CA THR A 445 1.34 2.36 -11.98
C THR A 445 2.77 1.88 -12.17
N PHE A 446 3.11 0.67 -11.67
CA PHE A 446 4.41 0.04 -11.91
C PHE A 446 4.69 -0.08 -13.41
N LEU A 447 3.74 -0.66 -14.16
CA LEU A 447 3.89 -0.93 -15.59
C LEU A 447 3.95 0.36 -16.41
N THR A 448 3.21 1.38 -15.98
CA THR A 448 3.25 2.72 -16.57
C THR A 448 4.61 3.39 -16.35
N VAL A 449 5.14 3.34 -15.13
CA VAL A 449 6.44 3.95 -14.80
C VAL A 449 7.58 3.23 -15.52
N LEU A 450 7.52 1.90 -15.60
CA LEU A 450 8.51 1.08 -16.29
C LEU A 450 8.44 1.20 -17.82
N ASP A 451 7.37 1.82 -18.35
CA ASP A 451 7.09 1.91 -19.78
C ASP A 451 7.11 0.51 -20.42
N ALA A 452 6.44 -0.43 -19.76
CA ALA A 452 6.40 -1.83 -20.17
C ALA A 452 5.27 -2.07 -21.18
N HIS A 453 5.51 -3.00 -22.11
CA HIS A 453 4.52 -3.58 -23.00
C HIS A 453 4.28 -5.04 -22.61
N THR A 454 3.04 -5.42 -22.31
CA THR A 454 2.72 -6.78 -21.83
C THR A 454 1.81 -7.53 -22.79
N ASN A 455 1.96 -8.85 -22.84
CA ASN A 455 1.16 -9.70 -23.72
C ASN A 455 -0.08 -10.24 -22.99
N SER A 456 -1.26 -9.70 -23.31
CA SER A 456 -2.55 -10.05 -22.70
C SER A 456 -2.86 -11.55 -22.73
N ASN A 457 -2.52 -12.24 -23.82
CA ASN A 457 -2.78 -13.66 -23.97
C ASN A 457 -1.95 -14.51 -23.01
N SER A 458 -0.66 -14.20 -22.87
CA SER A 458 0.20 -14.89 -21.90
C SER A 458 -0.24 -14.66 -20.45
N LEU A 459 -0.81 -13.48 -20.16
CA LEU A 459 -1.28 -13.12 -18.82
C LEU A 459 -2.53 -13.86 -18.39
N VAL A 460 -3.40 -14.24 -19.32
CA VAL A 460 -4.76 -14.68 -18.96
C VAL A 460 -5.00 -16.14 -19.30
N LYS A 461 -4.47 -16.64 -20.44
CA LYS A 461 -4.69 -18.03 -20.88
C LYS A 461 -4.38 -19.10 -19.82
N PRO A 462 -3.36 -18.97 -18.96
CA PRO A 462 -3.11 -19.96 -17.89
C PRO A 462 -4.25 -20.07 -16.86
N TYR A 463 -5.14 -19.08 -16.78
CA TYR A 463 -6.17 -18.94 -15.76
C TYR A 463 -7.61 -19.07 -16.30
N LEU A 464 -7.78 -19.16 -17.62
CA LEU A 464 -9.09 -19.39 -18.27
C LEU A 464 -9.49 -20.85 -18.12
#